data_AF-A0A6N2DL88-F1
#
_entry.id   AF-A0A6N2DL88-F1
#
_cell.length_a   1.000
_cell.length_b   1.000
_cell.length_c   1.000
_cell.angle_alpha   90.00
_cell.angle_beta   90.00
_cell.angle_gamma   90.00
#
_symmetry.space_group_name_H-M   'P 1'
#
loop_
_entity.id
_entity.type
_entity.pdbx_description
1 polymer ?
#
loop_
_entity_poly.entity_id
_entity_poly.type
_entity_poly.pdbx_seq_one_letter_code
_entity_poly.pdbx_strand_id
1 'polypeptide(L)'
;MLGSNPSTIPPDGSVVSLSVSITAHASNSQTSCIAATTTPQTSKGWTLSHCAASSRSRPLVSSVTPIRRSYACCSDTGTPCLRGWPVVDGGVPPQLTGSTVTAAIRTVDRMSSSSPSPSLSPVPPLRLAPIEIAPDTFLIRSAQPAFGAPLSVNLNSLVIRAAEPVVVDTGPASNREQWLADVTSIVDPADVRWVFLSHDDPDHTGNLHEILELCPAATLVTNWAATERMGCEISLPPSRLRWIDDGGALEVGDRVLRAVRPPVYDSPTTRALFDASSGVLWASDAFATPMPAEPVETVADLPPAMWAEGLAMFHHHALAPWLAVVERGAYAAMVQRFRELAPQVIVSAHSPVIPHGMVSAAMDHLQALPDVVPPPHPDQAALDAALAGAPA
;
A
#
# COMPACT_ATOMS: atom_id res chain seq x y z
N MET A 1 -34.89 -16.58 -29.35
CA MET A 1 -34.33 -15.25 -29.68
C MET A 1 -33.15 -15.01 -28.76
N LEU A 2 -31.95 -15.21 -29.29
CA LEU A 2 -30.67 -14.94 -28.62
C LEU A 2 -29.86 -14.12 -29.62
N GLY A 3 -29.58 -12.87 -29.27
CA GLY A 3 -28.87 -11.91 -30.11
C GLY A 3 -27.36 -12.09 -29.98
N SER A 4 -26.73 -12.42 -31.10
CA SER A 4 -25.29 -12.43 -31.34
C SER A 4 -24.74 -11.00 -31.46
N ASN A 5 -23.66 -10.71 -30.73
CA ASN A 5 -22.89 -9.46 -30.82
C ASN A 5 -21.72 -9.65 -31.80
N PRO A 6 -21.53 -8.83 -32.85
CA PRO A 6 -20.42 -8.99 -33.76
C PRO A 6 -19.18 -8.17 -33.30
N SER A 7 -18.05 -8.87 -33.29
CA SER A 7 -16.70 -8.33 -33.27
C SER A 7 -16.41 -7.46 -34.49
N THR A 8 -15.77 -6.30 -34.30
CA THR A 8 -15.14 -5.55 -35.41
C THR A 8 -13.67 -5.30 -35.11
N ILE A 9 -12.83 -6.21 -35.60
CA ILE A 9 -11.41 -5.98 -35.93
C ILE A 9 -11.39 -5.55 -37.41
N PRO A 10 -10.70 -4.47 -37.81
CA PRO A 10 -10.58 -4.11 -39.22
C PRO A 10 -9.67 -5.08 -39.99
N PRO A 11 -10.01 -5.44 -41.24
CA PRO A 11 -9.29 -6.45 -42.01
C PRO A 11 -8.19 -5.80 -42.85
N ASP A 12 -7.05 -5.48 -42.23
CA ASP A 12 -5.86 -5.13 -43.03
C ASP A 12 -4.50 -5.48 -42.40
N GLY A 13 -4.41 -6.43 -41.47
CA GLY A 13 -3.13 -7.09 -41.13
C GLY A 13 -1.95 -6.17 -40.76
N SER A 14 -2.22 -4.93 -40.35
CA SER A 14 -1.18 -3.96 -40.00
C SER A 14 -0.74 -4.16 -38.54
N VAL A 15 0.45 -4.74 -38.36
CA VAL A 15 1.12 -4.82 -37.05
C VAL A 15 1.64 -3.43 -36.70
N VAL A 16 1.08 -2.80 -35.67
CA VAL A 16 1.65 -1.58 -35.08
C VAL A 16 2.82 -1.98 -34.19
N SER A 17 4.04 -1.93 -34.75
CA SER A 17 5.28 -2.03 -33.97
C SER A 17 5.57 -0.68 -33.29
N LEU A 18 5.46 -0.61 -31.97
CA LEU A 18 5.94 0.51 -31.18
C LEU A 18 7.44 0.34 -30.93
N SER A 19 8.26 0.99 -31.75
CA SER A 19 9.70 1.16 -31.49
C SER A 19 9.93 2.49 -30.78
N VAL A 20 10.28 2.45 -29.49
CA VAL A 20 10.72 3.64 -28.75
C VAL A 20 12.24 3.74 -28.87
N SER A 21 12.72 4.72 -29.65
CA SER A 21 14.14 5.07 -29.71
C SER A 21 14.42 6.17 -28.69
N ILE A 22 15.15 5.85 -27.63
CA ILE A 22 15.63 6.83 -26.64
C ILE A 22 16.98 7.36 -27.11
N THR A 23 17.01 8.60 -27.62
CA THR A 23 18.27 9.31 -27.88
C THR A 23 18.58 10.18 -26.67
N ALA A 24 19.56 9.77 -25.85
CA ALA A 24 20.05 10.58 -24.75
C ALA A 24 20.89 11.75 -25.31
N HIS A 25 20.49 12.98 -25.02
CA HIS A 25 21.37 14.14 -25.13
C HIS A 25 21.59 14.72 -23.74
N ALA A 26 22.83 14.66 -23.28
CA ALA A 26 23.26 15.30 -22.07
C ALA A 26 23.25 16.82 -22.27
N SER A 27 22.37 17.53 -21.57
CA SER A 27 22.51 18.97 -21.39
C SER A 27 22.22 19.33 -19.94
N ASN A 28 23.22 19.95 -19.32
CA ASN A 28 23.19 20.45 -17.96
C ASN A 28 22.02 21.40 -17.72
N SER A 29 21.40 21.24 -16.54
CA SER A 29 20.54 22.18 -15.83
C SER A 29 19.10 22.39 -16.34
N GLN A 30 18.19 22.19 -15.38
CA GLN A 30 16.80 22.68 -15.30
C GLN A 30 15.70 21.91 -16.05
N THR A 31 14.93 21.19 -15.22
CA THR A 31 13.47 20.94 -15.25
C THR A 31 12.76 21.07 -16.60
N SER A 32 12.32 19.94 -17.16
CA SER A 32 11.38 19.90 -18.28
C SER A 32 10.18 19.02 -17.92
N CYS A 33 9.00 19.64 -17.77
CA CYS A 33 7.72 18.94 -17.75
C CYS A 33 7.35 18.49 -19.17
N ILE A 34 7.02 17.23 -19.37
CA ILE A 34 6.46 16.72 -20.62
C ILE A 34 4.93 16.90 -20.55
N ALA A 35 4.39 17.76 -21.40
CA ALA A 35 2.96 17.79 -21.72
C ALA A 35 2.77 17.10 -23.08
N ALA A 36 2.08 15.97 -23.11
CA ALA A 36 1.67 15.31 -24.34
C ALA A 36 0.41 15.99 -24.88
N THR A 37 0.54 16.77 -25.95
CA THR A 37 -0.59 17.25 -26.75
C THR A 37 -0.75 16.35 -27.97
N THR A 38 -1.86 15.62 -28.03
CA THR A 38 -2.29 14.90 -29.23
C THR A 38 -3.06 15.84 -30.14
N THR A 39 -2.47 16.20 -31.29
CA THR A 39 -3.18 16.80 -32.43
C THR A 39 -3.20 15.80 -33.60
N PRO A 40 -4.36 15.51 -34.21
CA PRO A 40 -4.39 14.69 -35.41
C PRO A 40 -3.97 15.55 -36.61
N GLN A 41 -2.80 15.26 -37.19
CA GLN A 41 -2.41 15.78 -38.50
C GLN A 41 -2.66 14.71 -39.57
N THR A 42 -3.59 15.01 -40.47
CA THR A 42 -3.79 14.33 -41.74
C THR A 42 -2.71 14.81 -42.72
N SER A 43 -1.80 13.93 -43.13
CA SER A 43 -0.79 14.25 -44.14
C SER A 43 -1.22 13.78 -45.54
N LYS A 44 -1.27 14.71 -46.49
CA LYS A 44 -1.06 14.46 -47.93
C LYS A 44 -0.01 15.45 -48.43
N GLY A 45 1.03 14.94 -49.11
CA GLY A 45 1.88 15.75 -50.00
C GLY A 45 3.38 15.58 -49.77
N TRP A 46 4.05 14.92 -50.72
CA TRP A 46 5.50 14.85 -50.86
C TRP A 46 6.06 16.11 -51.52
N THR A 47 7.28 16.53 -51.16
CA THR A 47 8.39 16.83 -52.11
C THR A 47 9.71 17.15 -51.38
N LEU A 48 10.81 16.61 -51.93
CA LEU A 48 12.21 16.86 -51.56
C LEU A 48 12.71 18.21 -52.11
N SER A 49 13.62 18.88 -51.40
CA SER A 49 14.85 19.48 -51.97
C SER A 49 15.80 20.01 -50.88
N HIS A 50 17.10 19.76 -51.07
CA HIS A 50 18.22 20.32 -50.30
C HIS A 50 18.43 21.81 -50.64
N CYS A 51 18.86 22.63 -49.66
CA CYS A 51 19.94 23.61 -49.87
C CYS A 51 20.42 24.29 -48.56
N ALA A 52 21.65 24.78 -48.61
CA ALA A 52 22.51 25.19 -47.51
C ALA A 52 22.32 26.64 -47.00
N ALA A 53 22.94 26.89 -45.85
CA ALA A 53 23.37 28.13 -45.18
C ALA A 53 23.05 29.51 -45.83
N SER A 54 22.56 30.47 -45.02
CA SER A 54 23.31 31.69 -44.63
C SER A 54 22.44 32.75 -43.91
N SER A 55 23.11 33.44 -42.97
CA SER A 55 22.99 34.84 -42.52
C SER A 55 21.63 35.57 -42.32
N ARG A 56 21.45 36.03 -41.08
CA ARG A 56 21.00 37.35 -40.59
C ARG A 56 19.87 38.10 -41.33
N SER A 57 18.76 38.34 -40.62
CA SER A 57 18.20 39.69 -40.38
C SER A 57 17.03 39.64 -39.37
N ARG A 58 16.89 40.72 -38.59
CA ARG A 58 15.95 40.94 -37.46
C ARG A 58 14.51 41.29 -37.95
N PRO A 59 13.58 41.74 -37.07
CA PRO A 59 12.78 40.99 -36.12
C PRO A 59 11.27 41.12 -36.42
N LEU A 60 10.44 40.16 -36.02
CA LEU A 60 9.00 40.38 -35.89
C LEU A 60 8.61 40.23 -34.42
N VAL A 61 8.09 41.33 -33.91
CA VAL A 61 7.54 41.51 -32.57
C VAL A 61 6.25 40.69 -32.47
N SER A 62 6.21 39.71 -31.58
CA SER A 62 4.98 39.39 -30.85
C SER A 62 5.35 39.04 -29.42
N SER A 63 5.09 39.98 -28.53
CA SER A 63 5.20 39.81 -27.08
C SER A 63 4.21 38.76 -26.61
N VAL A 64 4.70 37.56 -26.30
CA VAL A 64 3.99 36.62 -25.42
C VAL A 64 4.69 36.68 -24.07
N THR A 65 4.07 37.38 -23.13
CA THR A 65 4.49 37.42 -21.74
C THR A 65 4.27 36.03 -21.13
N PRO A 66 5.31 35.34 -20.62
CA PRO A 66 5.09 34.08 -19.92
C PRO A 66 4.50 34.37 -18.54
N ILE A 67 3.29 33.86 -18.29
CA ILE A 67 2.69 33.79 -16.96
C ILE A 67 3.59 32.87 -16.11
N ARG A 68 4.47 33.44 -15.29
CA ARG A 68 5.12 32.70 -14.21
C ARG A 68 4.06 32.34 -13.16
N ARG A 69 3.64 31.07 -13.13
CA ARG A 69 2.98 30.51 -11.94
C ARG A 69 4.06 29.99 -11.02
N SER A 70 4.43 30.79 -10.03
CA SER A 70 5.13 30.31 -8.84
C SER A 70 4.12 29.53 -7.99
N TYR A 71 4.32 28.23 -7.80
CA TYR A 71 3.67 27.50 -6.72
C TYR A 71 4.47 27.78 -5.45
N ALA A 72 4.01 28.75 -4.66
CA ALA A 72 4.48 28.90 -3.29
C ALA A 72 3.72 27.89 -2.43
N CYS A 73 4.46 26.97 -1.81
CA CYS A 73 3.99 26.16 -0.70
C CYS A 73 3.80 27.11 0.49
N CYS A 74 2.55 27.43 0.85
CA CYS A 74 2.26 28.18 2.06
C CYS A 74 2.35 27.21 3.25
N SER A 75 3.50 27.24 3.92
CA SER A 75 3.63 26.85 5.32
C SER A 75 2.88 27.84 6.22
N ASP A 76 2.12 27.30 7.17
CA ASP A 76 1.65 27.93 8.41
C ASP A 76 1.40 29.43 8.42
N THR A 77 0.13 29.81 8.27
CA THR A 77 -0.55 30.77 9.17
C THR A 77 -2.04 30.74 8.83
N GLY A 78 -2.88 30.43 9.83
CA GLY A 78 -4.32 30.25 9.64
C GLY A 78 -5.01 31.52 9.12
N THR A 79 -5.45 31.49 7.85
CA THR A 79 -6.49 32.37 7.29
C THR A 79 -7.09 31.70 6.04
N PRO A 80 -8.43 31.57 5.90
CA PRO A 80 -9.02 30.90 4.74
C PRO A 80 -9.13 31.84 3.53
N CYS A 81 -8.47 31.50 2.41
CA CYS A 81 -8.64 32.19 1.14
C CYS A 81 -9.90 31.70 0.40
N LEU A 82 -10.92 32.56 0.30
CA LEU A 82 -12.07 32.38 -0.58
C LEU A 82 -11.62 32.52 -2.05
N ARG A 83 -11.90 31.51 -2.89
CA ARG A 83 -11.65 31.56 -4.35
C ARG A 83 -12.84 32.19 -5.08
N GLY A 84 -12.60 33.24 -5.86
CA GLY A 84 -13.55 33.86 -6.80
C GLY A 84 -13.03 33.86 -8.24
N TRP A 85 -13.95 33.70 -9.18
CA TRP A 85 -13.79 33.53 -10.64
C TRP A 85 -13.33 34.82 -11.38
N PRO A 86 -12.84 34.74 -12.64
CA PRO A 86 -12.22 35.89 -13.33
C PRO A 86 -13.25 36.86 -13.92
N VAL A 87 -12.96 38.16 -13.79
CA VAL A 87 -13.66 39.27 -14.45
C VAL A 87 -12.88 39.67 -15.71
N VAL A 88 -13.58 39.88 -16.82
CA VAL A 88 -13.05 40.39 -18.10
C VAL A 88 -13.50 41.84 -18.29
N ASP A 89 -12.52 42.70 -18.61
CA ASP A 89 -12.50 44.05 -19.20
C ASP A 89 -13.64 45.07 -19.03
N GLY A 90 -13.23 46.30 -18.68
CA GLY A 90 -13.72 47.52 -19.33
C GLY A 90 -14.86 48.28 -18.64
N GLY A 91 -14.56 49.02 -17.57
CA GLY A 91 -15.48 49.99 -16.99
C GLY A 91 -14.80 50.90 -15.97
N VAL A 92 -15.01 52.21 -16.09
CA VAL A 92 -14.51 53.26 -15.19
C VAL A 92 -14.93 52.96 -13.74
N PRO A 93 -14.03 53.05 -12.73
CA PRO A 93 -14.41 52.76 -11.35
C PRO A 93 -15.27 53.90 -10.77
N PRO A 94 -16.43 53.62 -10.15
CA PRO A 94 -17.13 54.62 -9.36
C PRO A 94 -16.39 54.84 -8.04
N GLN A 95 -16.34 56.10 -7.59
CA GLN A 95 -15.85 56.47 -6.27
C GLN A 95 -16.70 55.79 -5.18
N LEU A 96 -16.08 54.90 -4.40
CA LEU A 96 -16.72 54.29 -3.24
C LEU A 96 -16.62 55.25 -2.05
N THR A 97 -17.75 55.85 -1.70
CA THR A 97 -17.95 56.50 -0.40
C THR A 97 -18.05 55.42 0.69
N GLY A 98 -17.36 55.64 1.80
CA GLY A 98 -17.22 54.68 2.89
C GLY A 98 -18.58 54.28 3.48
N SER A 99 -18.82 52.97 3.54
CA SER A 99 -19.83 52.37 4.42
C SER A 99 -19.23 51.09 5.00
N THR A 100 -18.88 51.11 6.28
CA THR A 100 -18.42 49.94 7.01
C THR A 100 -19.60 48.98 7.19
N VAL A 101 -19.61 47.86 6.46
CA VAL A 101 -20.55 46.77 6.70
C VAL A 101 -19.95 45.85 7.76
N THR A 102 -20.35 46.03 9.02
CA THR A 102 -20.01 45.10 10.10
C THR A 102 -20.90 43.86 9.96
N ALA A 103 -20.42 42.84 9.25
CA ALA A 103 -21.04 41.53 9.30
C ALA A 103 -20.71 40.87 10.65
N ALA A 104 -21.71 40.73 11.53
CA ALA A 104 -21.58 39.97 12.75
C ALA A 104 -21.40 38.48 12.40
N ILE A 105 -20.16 38.01 12.40
CA ILE A 105 -19.88 36.56 12.43
C ILE A 105 -20.35 36.09 13.80
N ARG A 106 -21.50 35.40 13.84
CA ARG A 106 -21.86 34.61 15.02
C ARG A 106 -20.85 33.48 15.10
N THR A 107 -19.89 33.60 16.00
CA THR A 107 -19.18 32.45 16.55
C THR A 107 -20.23 31.57 17.19
N VAL A 108 -20.54 30.45 16.53
CA VAL A 108 -21.28 29.38 17.18
C VAL A 108 -20.29 28.83 18.20
N ASP A 109 -20.50 29.13 19.48
CA ASP A 109 -19.82 28.41 20.55
C ASP A 109 -20.11 26.93 20.31
N ARG A 110 -19.08 26.19 19.91
CA ARG A 110 -19.14 24.74 19.81
C ARG A 110 -19.24 24.27 21.26
N MET A 111 -20.47 24.19 21.78
CA MET A 111 -20.76 23.47 23.00
C MET A 111 -20.11 22.10 22.85
N SER A 112 -19.09 21.86 23.67
CA SER A 112 -18.39 20.60 23.80
C SER A 112 -19.36 19.58 24.41
N SER A 113 -20.29 19.06 23.60
CA SER A 113 -20.89 17.76 23.84
C SER A 113 -19.97 16.72 23.21
N SER A 114 -18.88 16.40 23.91
CA SER A 114 -17.99 15.29 23.56
C SER A 114 -18.67 13.96 23.87
N SER A 115 -19.72 13.62 23.14
CA SER A 115 -19.97 12.21 22.86
C SER A 115 -18.94 11.83 21.81
N PRO A 116 -18.02 10.87 22.05
CA PRO A 116 -17.10 10.44 21.01
C PRO A 116 -17.94 10.01 19.81
N SER A 117 -17.65 10.57 18.63
CA SER A 117 -18.21 10.05 17.38
C SER A 117 -17.92 8.55 17.33
N PRO A 118 -18.88 7.71 16.93
CA PRO A 118 -18.62 6.28 16.79
C PRO A 118 -17.43 6.10 15.85
N SER A 119 -16.32 5.58 16.39
CA SER A 119 -15.16 5.16 15.62
C SER A 119 -15.50 3.86 14.90
N LEU A 120 -15.01 3.68 13.67
CA LEU A 120 -15.07 2.40 12.95
C LEU A 120 -14.28 1.30 13.68
N SER A 121 -13.38 1.69 14.57
CA SER A 121 -12.71 0.81 15.54
C SER A 121 -12.92 1.39 16.94
N PRO A 122 -14.07 1.12 17.58
CA PRO A 122 -14.40 1.70 18.88
C PRO A 122 -13.64 1.02 20.03
N VAL A 123 -13.03 -0.14 19.77
CA VAL A 123 -12.23 -0.91 20.72
C VAL A 123 -10.77 -0.91 20.24
N PRO A 124 -9.81 -0.47 21.08
CA PRO A 124 -8.39 -0.62 20.78
C PRO A 124 -8.05 -2.09 20.48
N PRO A 125 -7.05 -2.37 19.62
CA PRO A 125 -6.58 -3.73 19.41
C PRO A 125 -6.30 -4.46 20.74
N LEU A 126 -6.78 -5.69 20.87
CA LEU A 126 -6.43 -6.55 21.99
C LEU A 126 -4.94 -6.85 21.91
N ARG A 127 -4.21 -6.47 22.96
CA ARG A 127 -2.81 -6.84 23.09
C ARG A 127 -2.69 -8.34 23.34
N LEU A 128 -1.82 -8.98 22.57
CA LEU A 128 -1.35 -10.34 22.82
C LEU A 128 0.14 -10.28 23.14
N ALA A 129 0.61 -11.02 24.14
CA ALA A 129 2.03 -11.02 24.49
C ALA A 129 2.86 -11.53 23.30
N PRO A 130 4.05 -10.96 23.05
CA PRO A 130 4.98 -11.50 22.05
C PRO A 130 5.37 -12.94 22.37
N ILE A 131 5.61 -13.74 21.33
CA ILE A 131 6.05 -15.14 21.45
C ILE A 131 7.27 -15.39 20.56
N GLU A 132 8.17 -16.25 21.02
CA GLU A 132 9.26 -16.76 20.20
C GLU A 132 8.74 -17.98 19.41
N ILE A 133 8.59 -17.84 18.10
CA ILE A 133 8.00 -18.87 17.22
C ILE A 133 9.06 -19.81 16.63
N ALA A 134 10.31 -19.38 16.64
CA ALA A 134 11.50 -20.14 16.26
C ALA A 134 12.72 -19.45 16.90
N PRO A 135 13.90 -20.11 16.99
CA PRO A 135 15.09 -19.51 17.58
C PRO A 135 15.38 -18.12 17.00
N ASP A 136 15.42 -17.13 17.89
CA ASP A 136 15.70 -15.72 17.56
C ASP A 136 14.67 -15.06 16.64
N THR A 137 13.48 -15.63 16.50
CA THR A 137 12.37 -15.06 15.71
C THR A 137 11.13 -14.90 16.58
N PHE A 138 10.75 -13.65 16.78
CA PHE A 138 9.67 -13.25 17.67
C PHE A 138 8.50 -12.68 16.90
N LEU A 139 7.30 -13.11 17.25
CA LEU A 139 6.05 -12.61 16.72
C LEU A 139 5.47 -11.56 17.68
N ILE A 140 5.35 -10.33 17.21
CA ILE A 140 4.61 -9.26 17.87
C ILE A 140 3.16 -9.38 17.41
N ARG A 141 2.22 -9.32 18.34
CA ARG A 141 0.82 -9.68 18.07
C ARG A 141 -0.14 -8.70 18.73
N SER A 142 -1.15 -8.33 17.96
CA SER A 142 -2.39 -7.80 18.50
C SER A 142 -3.57 -8.34 17.70
N ALA A 143 -4.78 -8.23 18.22
CA ALA A 143 -5.98 -8.64 17.51
C ALA A 143 -7.00 -7.51 17.49
N GLN A 144 -7.49 -7.15 16.30
CA GLN A 144 -8.53 -6.15 16.13
C GLN A 144 -9.89 -6.86 16.02
N PRO A 145 -10.86 -6.56 16.90
CA PRO A 145 -12.25 -6.99 16.69
C PRO A 145 -12.80 -6.43 15.38
N ALA A 146 -13.43 -7.29 14.58
CA ALA A 146 -14.06 -6.92 13.33
C ALA A 146 -15.31 -6.06 13.59
N PHE A 147 -15.50 -5.03 12.78
CA PHE A 147 -16.68 -4.18 12.89
C PHE A 147 -17.94 -4.95 12.46
N GLY A 148 -18.95 -4.98 13.32
CA GLY A 148 -20.26 -5.57 13.00
C GLY A 148 -20.31 -7.10 12.94
N ALA A 149 -19.25 -7.81 13.34
CA ALA A 149 -19.20 -9.28 13.37
C ALA A 149 -18.47 -9.80 14.61
N PRO A 150 -18.81 -10.99 15.14
CA PRO A 150 -18.14 -11.61 16.29
C PRO A 150 -16.81 -12.27 15.87
N LEU A 151 -16.01 -11.57 15.08
CA LEU A 151 -14.73 -12.02 14.55
C LEU A 151 -13.62 -11.08 15.03
N SER A 152 -12.38 -11.55 14.99
CA SER A 152 -11.20 -10.72 15.18
C SER A 152 -10.14 -11.04 14.13
N VAL A 153 -9.20 -10.14 13.91
CA VAL A 153 -8.11 -10.30 12.93
C VAL A 153 -6.79 -9.98 13.60
N ASN A 154 -5.77 -10.80 13.36
CA ASN A 154 -4.43 -10.50 13.82
C ASN A 154 -3.88 -9.23 13.15
N LEU A 155 -3.00 -8.54 13.88
CA LEU A 155 -2.18 -7.44 13.42
C LEU A 155 -0.76 -7.76 13.87
N ASN A 156 -0.12 -8.66 13.12
CA ASN A 156 1.17 -9.22 13.48
C ASN A 156 2.32 -8.42 12.85
N SER A 157 3.49 -8.51 13.47
CA SER A 157 4.77 -8.11 12.91
C SER A 157 5.87 -9.05 13.46
N LEU A 158 7.10 -9.01 12.94
CA LEU A 158 8.20 -9.81 13.48
C LEU A 158 9.36 -8.96 13.99
N VAL A 159 10.10 -9.54 14.94
CA VAL A 159 11.47 -9.17 15.26
C VAL A 159 12.35 -10.40 15.05
N ILE A 160 13.34 -10.31 14.17
CA ILE A 160 14.35 -11.34 13.93
C ILE A 160 15.66 -10.85 14.54
N ARG A 161 16.13 -11.51 15.61
CA ARG A 161 17.41 -11.21 16.27
C ARG A 161 18.57 -11.93 15.57
N ALA A 162 18.74 -11.62 14.29
CA ALA A 162 19.96 -11.95 13.55
C ALA A 162 21.16 -11.15 14.08
N ALA A 163 22.37 -11.44 13.59
CA ALA A 163 23.55 -10.63 13.92
C ALA A 163 23.36 -9.14 13.54
N GLU A 164 22.56 -8.87 12.52
CA GLU A 164 21.99 -7.56 12.23
C GLU A 164 20.46 -7.60 12.39
N PRO A 165 19.90 -7.13 13.53
CA PRO A 165 18.49 -7.30 13.84
C PRO A 165 17.53 -6.65 12.82
N VAL A 166 16.41 -7.34 12.60
CA VAL A 166 15.39 -6.99 11.61
C VAL A 166 14.03 -6.84 12.29
N VAL A 167 13.34 -5.73 12.04
CA VAL A 167 11.90 -5.58 12.29
C VAL A 167 11.17 -5.81 10.97
N VAL A 168 10.12 -6.64 10.96
CA VAL A 168 9.31 -6.95 9.77
C VAL A 168 7.89 -6.44 10.00
N ASP A 169 7.47 -5.49 9.16
CA ASP A 169 6.24 -4.70 9.28
C ASP A 169 6.10 -3.99 10.63
N THR A 170 5.11 -3.09 10.73
CA THR A 170 4.99 -2.18 11.87
C THR A 170 3.61 -2.11 12.49
N GLY A 171 2.62 -2.82 11.94
CA GLY A 171 1.25 -2.80 12.45
C GLY A 171 0.57 -1.43 12.25
N PRO A 172 -0.68 -1.29 12.71
CA PRO A 172 -1.43 -0.04 12.59
C PRO A 172 -1.05 0.99 13.65
N ALA A 173 -1.23 2.27 13.32
CA ALA A 173 -1.00 3.38 14.23
C ALA A 173 -1.81 3.30 15.55
N SER A 174 -2.91 2.54 15.56
CA SER A 174 -3.79 2.38 16.72
C SER A 174 -3.18 1.54 17.86
N ASN A 175 -2.14 0.74 17.60
CA ASN A 175 -1.45 -0.05 18.62
C ASN A 175 -0.04 0.48 18.97
N ARG A 176 0.34 1.67 18.47
CA ARG A 176 1.71 2.22 18.50
C ARG A 176 2.45 2.06 19.83
N GLU A 177 1.88 2.57 20.91
CA GLU A 177 2.53 2.58 22.23
C GLU A 177 2.87 1.16 22.67
N GLN A 178 1.93 0.23 22.47
CA GLN A 178 2.11 -1.16 22.85
C GLN A 178 3.06 -1.90 21.91
N TRP A 179 2.94 -1.66 20.60
CA TRP A 179 3.80 -2.27 19.60
C TRP A 179 5.27 -1.88 19.79
N LEU A 180 5.56 -0.59 20.04
CA LEU A 180 6.91 -0.12 20.37
C LEU A 180 7.44 -0.73 21.66
N ALA A 181 6.61 -0.82 22.71
CA ALA A 181 7.00 -1.45 23.97
C ALA A 181 7.35 -2.95 23.78
N ASP A 182 6.58 -3.67 22.97
CA ASP A 182 6.82 -5.07 22.68
C ASP A 182 8.10 -5.27 21.84
N VAL A 183 8.30 -4.48 20.79
CA VAL A 183 9.55 -4.53 19.97
C VAL A 183 10.77 -4.22 20.81
N THR A 184 10.76 -3.14 21.60
CA THR A 184 11.89 -2.72 22.44
C THR A 184 12.17 -3.66 23.61
N SER A 185 11.22 -4.50 23.99
CA SER A 185 11.44 -5.56 24.98
C SER A 185 12.27 -6.74 24.43
N ILE A 186 12.35 -6.88 23.11
CA ILE A 186 13.02 -7.99 22.42
C ILE A 186 14.38 -7.58 21.87
N VAL A 187 14.51 -6.35 21.38
CA VAL A 187 15.73 -5.82 20.74
C VAL A 187 15.99 -4.38 21.16
N ASP A 188 17.25 -4.03 21.41
CA ASP A 188 17.66 -2.64 21.62
C ASP A 188 17.47 -1.87 20.29
N PRO A 189 16.70 -0.77 20.27
CA PRO A 189 16.51 0.02 19.05
C PRO A 189 17.81 0.54 18.41
N ALA A 190 18.87 0.75 19.21
CA ALA A 190 20.16 1.16 18.69
C ALA A 190 20.83 0.08 17.82
N ASP A 191 20.49 -1.19 18.06
CA ASP A 191 21.04 -2.34 17.35
C ASP A 191 20.26 -2.69 16.08
N VAL A 192 19.00 -2.25 15.94
CA VAL A 192 18.18 -2.55 14.77
C VAL A 192 18.83 -2.00 13.50
N ARG A 193 19.15 -2.91 12.57
CA ARG A 193 19.83 -2.59 11.31
C ARG A 193 18.87 -2.52 10.14
N TRP A 194 17.78 -3.26 10.19
CA TRP A 194 16.85 -3.40 9.09
C TRP A 194 15.41 -3.26 9.56
N VAL A 195 14.62 -2.49 8.81
CA VAL A 195 13.16 -2.53 8.89
C VAL A 195 12.68 -3.02 7.53
N PHE A 196 12.21 -4.25 7.45
CA PHE A 196 11.62 -4.80 6.23
C PHE A 196 10.13 -4.49 6.21
N LEU A 197 9.66 -3.87 5.13
CA LEU A 197 8.24 -3.62 4.90
C LEU A 197 7.74 -4.51 3.77
N SER A 198 6.78 -5.37 4.08
CA SER A 198 6.20 -6.34 3.16
C SER A 198 5.33 -5.67 2.11
N HIS A 199 4.50 -4.68 2.47
CA HIS A 199 3.70 -3.87 1.56
C HIS A 199 3.25 -2.54 2.20
N ASP A 200 2.53 -1.71 1.43
CA ASP A 200 2.29 -0.28 1.69
C ASP A 200 0.96 0.07 2.40
N ASP A 201 0.21 -0.88 2.94
CA ASP A 201 -1.08 -0.56 3.56
C ASP A 201 -0.93 0.01 4.98
N PRO A 202 -1.86 0.88 5.44
CA PRO A 202 -1.76 1.58 6.72
C PRO A 202 -1.67 0.70 7.98
N ASP A 203 -2.19 -0.52 7.91
CA ASP A 203 -2.12 -1.52 8.98
C ASP A 203 -0.80 -2.29 9.02
N HIS A 204 0.10 -2.07 8.05
CA HIS A 204 1.48 -2.55 8.06
C HIS A 204 2.48 -1.43 8.31
N THR A 205 2.15 -0.20 7.89
CA THR A 205 3.03 0.98 7.90
C THR A 205 2.75 1.95 9.04
N GLY A 206 1.71 1.71 9.84
CA GLY A 206 1.18 2.67 10.81
C GLY A 206 2.17 3.14 11.88
N ASN A 207 3.22 2.37 12.17
CA ASN A 207 4.28 2.73 13.13
C ASN A 207 5.67 2.87 12.48
N LEU A 208 5.71 2.95 11.15
CA LEU A 208 6.95 2.96 10.37
C LEU A 208 7.79 4.22 10.63
N HIS A 209 7.15 5.37 10.71
CA HIS A 209 7.83 6.62 11.03
C HIS A 209 8.49 6.54 12.41
N GLU A 210 7.75 6.14 13.44
CA GLU A 210 8.25 6.13 14.81
C GLU A 210 9.37 5.10 15.03
N ILE A 211 9.29 3.90 14.43
CA ILE A 211 10.38 2.93 14.56
C ILE A 211 11.66 3.41 13.85
N LEU A 212 11.55 4.09 12.71
CA LEU A 212 12.71 4.60 11.96
C LEU A 212 13.39 5.80 12.63
N GLU A 213 12.63 6.59 13.39
CA GLU A 213 13.15 7.63 14.28
C GLU A 213 13.86 7.00 15.49
N LEU A 214 13.24 5.98 16.10
CA LEU A 214 13.79 5.29 17.26
C LEU A 214 15.05 4.45 16.92
N CYS A 215 15.14 3.95 15.69
CA CYS A 215 16.25 3.15 15.17
C CYS A 215 17.04 3.94 14.11
N PRO A 216 17.88 4.93 14.49
CA PRO A 216 18.53 5.81 13.53
C PRO A 216 19.55 5.11 12.62
N ALA A 217 20.04 3.93 13.03
CA ALA A 217 20.95 3.10 12.25
C ALA A 217 20.23 2.20 11.23
N ALA A 218 18.90 2.08 11.33
CA ALA A 218 18.15 1.15 10.49
C ALA A 218 18.03 1.64 9.04
N THR A 219 18.12 0.71 8.10
CA THR A 219 17.77 0.89 6.70
C THR A 219 16.39 0.29 6.44
N LEU A 220 15.50 1.07 5.82
CA LEU A 220 14.21 0.59 5.34
C LEU A 220 14.42 -0.26 4.10
N VAL A 221 14.06 -1.53 4.20
CA VAL A 221 14.07 -2.52 3.12
C VAL A 221 12.66 -2.64 2.58
N THR A 222 12.44 -2.22 1.34
CA THR A 222 11.15 -2.30 0.65
C THR A 222 11.40 -2.39 -0.86
N ASN A 223 10.53 -1.88 -1.74
CA ASN A 223 10.82 -1.76 -3.18
C ASN A 223 10.52 -0.36 -3.72
N TRP A 224 10.88 -0.14 -4.98
CA TRP A 224 10.69 1.14 -5.63
C TRP A 224 9.23 1.60 -5.64
N ALA A 225 8.30 0.70 -5.96
CA ALA A 225 6.87 1.04 -6.03
C ALA A 225 6.31 1.48 -4.67
N ALA A 226 6.70 0.80 -3.58
CA ALA A 226 6.32 1.20 -2.22
C ALA A 226 6.92 2.57 -1.85
N THR A 227 8.17 2.81 -2.24
CA THR A 227 8.85 4.10 -2.02
C THR A 227 8.12 5.25 -2.71
N GLU A 228 7.68 5.06 -3.96
CA GLU A 228 6.93 6.08 -4.70
C GLU A 228 5.56 6.35 -4.06
N ARG A 229 4.85 5.31 -3.62
CA ARG A 229 3.51 5.44 -3.04
C ARG A 229 3.55 6.09 -1.66
N MET A 230 4.51 5.71 -0.82
CA MET A 230 4.65 6.24 0.54
C MET A 230 5.53 7.49 0.60
N GLY A 231 6.07 7.98 -0.52
CA GLY A 231 7.03 9.09 -0.54
C GLY A 231 6.50 10.42 0.02
N CYS A 232 5.17 10.57 0.13
CA CYS A 232 4.54 11.72 0.80
C CYS A 232 4.37 11.54 2.32
N GLU A 233 4.51 10.31 2.82
CA GLU A 233 4.25 9.93 4.21
C GLU A 233 5.55 9.65 4.98
N ILE A 234 6.60 9.19 4.28
CA ILE A 234 7.88 8.81 4.87
C ILE A 234 8.99 9.74 4.39
N SER A 235 9.55 10.51 5.31
CA SER A 235 10.74 11.33 5.07
C SER A 235 12.00 10.56 5.49
N LEU A 236 12.59 9.82 4.55
CA LEU A 236 13.89 9.16 4.72
C LEU A 236 14.89 9.62 3.64
N PRO A 237 16.17 9.83 3.99
CA PRO A 237 17.19 10.04 2.97
C PRO A 237 17.35 8.76 2.13
N PRO A 238 17.60 8.87 0.80
CA PRO A 238 17.77 7.70 -0.06
C PRO A 238 18.85 6.71 0.41
N SER A 239 19.86 7.17 1.16
CA SER A 239 20.90 6.33 1.75
C SER A 239 20.41 5.37 2.84
N ARG A 240 19.20 5.59 3.39
CA ARG A 240 18.53 4.70 4.34
C ARG A 240 17.45 3.83 3.67
N LEU A 241 17.43 3.76 2.34
CA LEU A 241 16.56 2.88 1.58
C LEU A 241 17.35 1.74 0.94
N ARG A 242 16.77 0.55 0.97
CA ARG A 242 17.24 -0.61 0.21
C ARG A 242 16.06 -1.22 -0.52
N TRP A 243 16.20 -1.40 -1.83
CA TRP A 243 15.17 -2.07 -2.62
C TRP A 243 15.44 -3.57 -2.76
N ILE A 244 14.38 -4.36 -2.60
CA ILE A 244 14.37 -5.80 -2.77
C ILE A 244 13.10 -6.22 -3.52
N ASP A 245 13.29 -6.97 -4.61
CA ASP A 245 12.20 -7.49 -5.43
C ASP A 245 12.03 -9.00 -5.26
N ASP A 246 11.09 -9.59 -6.00
CA ASP A 246 10.87 -11.05 -6.01
C ASP A 246 12.16 -11.81 -6.34
N GLY A 247 12.52 -12.77 -5.49
CA GLY A 247 13.76 -13.55 -5.59
C GLY A 247 15.00 -12.85 -5.01
N GLY A 248 14.87 -11.62 -4.51
CA GLY A 248 15.94 -10.89 -3.86
C GLY A 248 16.37 -11.49 -2.52
N ALA A 249 17.56 -11.11 -2.06
CA ALA A 249 18.11 -11.55 -0.78
C ALA A 249 18.58 -10.36 0.08
N LEU A 250 18.40 -10.49 1.38
CA LEU A 250 18.89 -9.60 2.42
C LEU A 250 19.83 -10.38 3.33
N GLU A 251 21.11 -10.07 3.25
CA GLU A 251 22.14 -10.57 4.17
C GLU A 251 22.02 -9.78 5.48
N VAL A 252 21.84 -10.48 6.61
CA VAL A 252 21.64 -9.87 7.94
C VAL A 252 22.69 -10.36 8.94
N GLY A 253 23.91 -10.53 8.44
CA GLY A 253 25.07 -10.99 9.19
C GLY A 253 25.20 -12.52 9.24
N ASP A 254 24.47 -13.18 10.14
CA ASP A 254 24.56 -14.63 10.37
C ASP A 254 23.63 -15.47 9.48
N ARG A 255 22.68 -14.83 8.78
CA ARG A 255 21.70 -15.50 7.92
C ARG A 255 21.30 -14.65 6.71
N VAL A 256 20.64 -15.29 5.76
CA VAL A 256 20.14 -14.68 4.52
C VAL A 256 18.63 -14.82 4.46
N LEU A 257 17.93 -13.68 4.38
CA LEU A 257 16.48 -13.62 4.24
C LEU A 257 16.11 -13.47 2.77
N ARG A 258 15.18 -14.28 2.26
CA ARG A 258 14.76 -14.24 0.85
C ARG A 258 13.42 -13.56 0.70
N ALA A 259 13.36 -12.52 -0.13
CA ALA A 259 12.11 -11.89 -0.51
C ALA A 259 11.46 -12.67 -1.65
N VAL A 260 10.18 -13.01 -1.50
CA VAL A 260 9.44 -13.77 -2.51
C VAL A 260 8.07 -13.13 -2.69
N ARG A 261 7.59 -13.01 -3.92
CA ARG A 261 6.21 -12.60 -4.17
C ARG A 261 5.28 -13.75 -3.72
N PRO A 262 4.36 -13.53 -2.76
CA PRO A 262 3.41 -14.56 -2.39
C PRO A 262 2.46 -14.88 -3.56
N PRO A 263 1.83 -16.07 -3.59
CA PRO A 263 0.92 -16.43 -4.67
C PRO A 263 -0.41 -15.67 -4.63
N VAL A 264 -0.75 -15.07 -3.48
CA VAL A 264 -1.93 -14.20 -3.31
C VAL A 264 -1.47 -12.89 -2.68
N TYR A 265 -1.87 -11.77 -3.29
CA TYR A 265 -1.52 -10.41 -2.88
C TYR A 265 -2.50 -9.41 -3.50
N ASP A 266 -2.59 -8.26 -2.88
CA ASP A 266 -3.42 -7.10 -3.23
C ASP A 266 -2.61 -5.96 -3.87
N SER A 267 -1.32 -5.85 -3.53
CA SER A 267 -0.45 -4.77 -3.96
C SER A 267 0.75 -5.27 -4.79
N PRO A 268 1.20 -4.53 -5.83
CA PRO A 268 2.44 -4.85 -6.53
C PRO A 268 3.68 -4.76 -5.63
N THR A 269 3.57 -4.06 -4.49
CA THR A 269 4.65 -3.91 -3.52
C THR A 269 4.83 -5.17 -2.66
N THR A 270 3.82 -6.05 -2.55
CA THR A 270 3.79 -7.15 -1.59
C THR A 270 4.95 -8.13 -1.75
N ARG A 271 5.68 -8.36 -0.66
CA ARG A 271 6.77 -9.33 -0.54
C ARG A 271 6.63 -10.13 0.75
N ALA A 272 6.68 -11.45 0.63
CA ALA A 272 6.96 -12.36 1.73
C ALA A 272 8.48 -12.37 2.03
N LEU A 273 8.86 -12.78 3.24
CA LEU A 273 10.25 -12.88 3.68
C LEU A 273 10.49 -14.26 4.32
N PHE A 274 11.43 -15.02 3.76
CA PHE A 274 11.76 -16.37 4.23
C PHE A 274 13.14 -16.42 4.89
N ASP A 275 13.19 -16.91 6.14
CA ASP A 275 14.44 -17.25 6.84
C ASP A 275 14.64 -18.78 6.81
N ALA A 276 15.55 -19.24 5.96
CA ALA A 276 15.86 -20.67 5.88
C ALA A 276 16.54 -21.22 7.14
N SER A 277 17.14 -20.36 7.97
CA SER A 277 17.88 -20.77 9.18
C SER A 277 16.92 -21.15 10.30
N SER A 278 15.84 -20.38 10.48
CA SER A 278 14.77 -20.67 11.44
C SER A 278 13.62 -21.49 10.83
N GLY A 279 13.51 -21.53 9.51
CA GLY A 279 12.39 -22.14 8.79
C GLY A 279 11.11 -21.30 8.81
N VAL A 280 11.18 -20.04 9.27
CA VAL A 280 10.02 -19.13 9.36
C VAL A 280 9.79 -18.44 8.02
N LEU A 281 8.52 -18.41 7.60
CA LEU A 281 8.04 -17.63 6.46
C LEU A 281 7.09 -16.54 6.94
N TRP A 282 7.50 -15.27 6.81
CA TRP A 282 6.60 -14.13 6.83
C TRP A 282 5.88 -14.03 5.49
N ALA A 283 4.58 -14.28 5.47
CA ALA A 283 3.81 -14.40 4.24
C ALA A 283 3.03 -13.14 3.84
N SER A 284 3.26 -11.99 4.50
CA SER A 284 2.36 -10.82 4.41
C SER A 284 0.92 -11.29 4.68
N ASP A 285 0.02 -11.13 3.71
CA ASP A 285 -1.43 -11.38 3.86
C ASP A 285 -1.89 -12.64 3.14
N ALA A 286 -0.96 -13.38 2.55
CA ALA A 286 -1.27 -14.55 1.73
C ALA A 286 -1.96 -15.71 2.47
N PHE A 287 -2.07 -15.63 3.80
CA PHE A 287 -2.81 -16.57 4.63
C PHE A 287 -3.81 -15.87 5.56
N ALA A 288 -4.20 -14.64 5.25
CA ALA A 288 -5.11 -13.86 6.08
C ALA A 288 -6.43 -14.63 6.31
N THR A 289 -6.81 -14.77 7.57
CA THR A 289 -8.02 -15.45 7.98
C THR A 289 -8.53 -14.85 9.29
N PRO A 290 -9.84 -14.59 9.41
CA PRO A 290 -10.40 -14.12 10.67
C PRO A 290 -10.36 -15.24 11.72
N MET A 291 -10.30 -14.82 12.97
CA MET A 291 -10.49 -15.64 14.16
C MET A 291 -11.87 -15.39 14.76
N PRO A 292 -12.32 -16.23 15.70
CA PRO A 292 -13.37 -15.86 16.65
C PRO A 292 -13.06 -14.53 17.37
N ALA A 293 -14.08 -13.94 18.01
CA ALA A 293 -13.89 -12.73 18.82
C ALA A 293 -12.83 -12.90 19.92
N GLU A 294 -12.73 -14.10 20.51
CA GLU A 294 -11.61 -14.49 21.38
C GLU A 294 -10.46 -15.02 20.51
N PRO A 295 -9.28 -14.35 20.49
CA PRO A 295 -8.18 -14.76 19.62
C PRO A 295 -7.60 -16.10 20.02
N VAL A 296 -7.22 -16.88 19.01
CA VAL A 296 -6.47 -18.14 19.17
C VAL A 296 -5.02 -17.95 18.76
N GLU A 297 -4.14 -18.80 19.27
CA GLU A 297 -2.71 -18.69 18.98
C GLU A 297 -2.36 -19.30 17.62
N THR A 298 -2.95 -20.45 17.29
CA THR A 298 -2.62 -21.19 16.07
C THR A 298 -3.86 -21.52 15.25
N VAL A 299 -3.66 -21.75 13.95
CA VAL A 299 -4.75 -22.21 13.07
C VAL A 299 -5.24 -23.62 13.43
N ALA A 300 -4.45 -24.39 14.18
CA ALA A 300 -4.87 -25.71 14.67
C ALA A 300 -5.99 -25.62 15.72
N ASP A 301 -6.15 -24.45 16.35
CA ASP A 301 -7.19 -24.16 17.32
C ASP A 301 -8.49 -23.64 16.66
N LEU A 302 -8.47 -23.43 15.35
CA LEU A 302 -9.65 -23.04 14.58
C LEU A 302 -10.46 -24.28 14.14
N PRO A 303 -11.79 -24.22 14.12
CA PRO A 303 -12.60 -25.20 13.42
C PRO A 303 -12.18 -25.27 11.93
N PRO A 304 -11.95 -26.45 11.34
CA PRO A 304 -11.46 -26.56 9.96
C PRO A 304 -12.29 -25.81 8.91
N ALA A 305 -13.62 -25.84 9.06
CA ALA A 305 -14.52 -25.10 8.19
C ALA A 305 -14.34 -23.58 8.31
N MET A 306 -14.23 -23.06 9.54
CA MET A 306 -13.99 -21.64 9.79
C MET A 306 -12.66 -21.18 9.17
N TRP A 307 -11.59 -21.98 9.28
CA TRP A 307 -10.31 -21.62 8.70
C TRP A 307 -10.38 -21.55 7.17
N ALA A 308 -10.94 -22.58 6.53
CA ALA A 308 -11.07 -22.66 5.07
C ALA A 308 -11.99 -21.57 4.50
N GLU A 309 -13.17 -21.39 5.11
CA GLU A 309 -14.15 -20.37 4.71
C GLU A 309 -13.63 -18.96 4.99
N GLY A 310 -12.95 -18.75 6.11
CA GLY A 310 -12.34 -17.48 6.49
C GLY A 310 -11.24 -17.05 5.53
N LEU A 311 -10.35 -17.99 5.16
CA LEU A 311 -9.35 -17.77 4.11
C LEU A 311 -10.04 -17.37 2.79
N ALA A 312 -11.02 -18.15 2.32
CA ALA A 312 -11.70 -17.83 1.07
C ALA A 312 -12.41 -16.47 1.11
N MET A 313 -13.11 -16.15 2.20
CA MET A 313 -13.82 -14.89 2.37
C MET A 313 -12.85 -13.70 2.33
N PHE A 314 -11.75 -13.72 3.12
CA PHE A 314 -10.79 -12.61 3.16
C PHE A 314 -10.10 -12.41 1.81
N HIS A 315 -9.63 -13.50 1.20
CA HIS A 315 -8.86 -13.37 -0.04
C HIS A 315 -9.72 -12.92 -1.22
N HIS A 316 -10.98 -13.35 -1.32
CA HIS A 316 -11.83 -12.92 -2.44
C HIS A 316 -12.42 -11.52 -2.24
N HIS A 317 -12.79 -11.13 -1.01
CA HIS A 317 -13.52 -9.89 -0.77
C HIS A 317 -12.64 -8.70 -0.35
N ALA A 318 -11.50 -8.95 0.31
CA ALA A 318 -10.66 -7.90 0.87
C ALA A 318 -9.30 -7.75 0.18
N LEU A 319 -8.68 -8.85 -0.27
CA LEU A 319 -7.29 -8.84 -0.76
C LEU A 319 -7.18 -8.97 -2.29
N ALA A 320 -7.61 -10.10 -2.84
CA ALA A 320 -7.27 -10.54 -4.18
C ALA A 320 -8.51 -10.97 -4.99
N PRO A 321 -9.42 -10.03 -5.32
CA PRO A 321 -10.62 -10.35 -6.13
C PRO A 321 -10.28 -10.90 -7.52
N TRP A 322 -9.05 -10.69 -7.99
CA TRP A 322 -8.54 -11.26 -9.24
C TRP A 322 -8.41 -12.79 -9.20
N LEU A 323 -8.47 -13.44 -8.03
CA LEU A 323 -8.53 -14.90 -7.90
C LEU A 323 -9.68 -15.52 -8.69
N ALA A 324 -10.80 -14.79 -8.84
CA ALA A 324 -11.94 -15.24 -9.64
C ALA A 324 -11.61 -15.39 -11.14
N VAL A 325 -10.62 -14.64 -11.64
CA VAL A 325 -10.29 -14.55 -13.07
C VAL A 325 -8.87 -15.02 -13.41
N VAL A 326 -8.10 -15.49 -12.43
CA VAL A 326 -6.71 -15.91 -12.63
C VAL A 326 -6.63 -17.18 -13.48
N GLU A 327 -5.62 -17.29 -14.35
CA GLU A 327 -5.33 -18.55 -15.03
C GLU A 327 -4.79 -19.57 -14.01
N ARG A 328 -5.42 -20.75 -13.92
CA ARG A 328 -5.21 -21.71 -12.83
C ARG A 328 -3.82 -22.34 -12.86
N GLY A 329 -3.27 -22.60 -14.04
CA GLY A 329 -1.92 -23.15 -14.19
C GLY A 329 -0.84 -22.20 -13.68
N ALA A 330 -0.92 -20.92 -14.05
CA ALA A 330 -0.03 -19.88 -13.58
C ALA A 330 -0.12 -19.69 -12.06
N TYR A 331 -1.35 -19.70 -11.52
CA TYR A 331 -1.57 -19.63 -10.08
C TYR A 331 -0.95 -20.84 -9.34
N ALA A 332 -1.21 -22.07 -9.82
CA ALA A 332 -0.66 -23.28 -9.23
C ALA A 332 0.88 -23.28 -9.26
N ALA A 333 1.50 -22.75 -10.32
CA ALA A 333 2.96 -22.59 -10.39
C ALA A 333 3.50 -21.59 -9.35
N MET A 334 2.75 -20.51 -9.05
CA MET A 334 3.12 -19.56 -7.99
C MET A 334 3.02 -20.21 -6.61
N VAL A 335 1.94 -20.96 -6.32
CA VAL A 335 1.80 -21.70 -5.06
C VAL A 335 2.91 -22.73 -4.91
N GLN A 336 3.26 -23.44 -5.99
CA GLN A 336 4.33 -24.43 -5.98
C GLN A 336 5.70 -23.81 -5.65
N ARG A 337 6.06 -22.64 -6.21
CA ARG A 337 7.28 -21.91 -5.82
C ARG A 337 7.31 -21.58 -4.34
N PHE A 338 6.14 -21.28 -3.76
CA PHE A 338 6.00 -20.97 -2.34
C PHE A 338 6.14 -22.23 -1.46
N ARG A 339 5.60 -23.38 -1.91
CA ARG A 339 5.80 -24.69 -1.27
C ARG A 339 7.27 -25.13 -1.28
N GLU A 340 8.00 -24.85 -2.36
CA GLU A 340 9.42 -25.21 -2.52
C GLU A 340 10.36 -24.50 -1.54
N LEU A 341 9.91 -23.41 -0.90
CA LEU A 341 10.62 -22.82 0.24
C LEU A 341 10.68 -23.78 1.44
N ALA A 342 9.77 -24.75 1.51
CA ALA A 342 9.65 -25.75 2.58
C ALA A 342 9.63 -25.13 4.00
N PRO A 343 8.75 -24.13 4.25
CA PRO A 343 8.70 -23.46 5.55
C PRO A 343 8.30 -24.44 6.66
N GLN A 344 8.90 -24.26 7.82
CA GLN A 344 8.57 -25.00 9.04
C GLN A 344 7.48 -24.31 9.84
N VAL A 345 7.41 -22.99 9.79
CA VAL A 345 6.35 -22.19 10.41
C VAL A 345 5.98 -21.09 9.44
N ILE A 346 4.69 -20.85 9.27
CA ILE A 346 4.19 -19.71 8.49
C ILE A 346 3.50 -18.75 9.43
N VAL A 347 3.82 -17.47 9.25
CA VAL A 347 3.19 -16.35 9.93
C VAL A 347 2.76 -15.32 8.90
N SER A 348 1.59 -14.74 9.13
CA SER A 348 0.99 -13.72 8.27
C SER A 348 0.55 -12.56 9.15
N ALA A 349 0.46 -11.35 8.59
CA ALA A 349 0.00 -10.18 9.33
C ALA A 349 -1.39 -10.40 9.94
N HIS A 350 -2.25 -11.12 9.24
CA HIS A 350 -3.67 -11.28 9.56
C HIS A 350 -4.09 -12.74 9.76
N SER A 351 -3.25 -13.55 10.38
CA SER A 351 -3.57 -14.95 10.74
C SER A 351 -2.97 -15.35 12.08
N PRO A 352 -3.57 -16.32 12.80
CA PRO A 352 -2.86 -17.11 13.79
C PRO A 352 -1.60 -17.77 13.20
N VAL A 353 -0.72 -18.24 14.07
CA VAL A 353 0.47 -18.99 13.64
C VAL A 353 0.04 -20.28 12.93
N ILE A 354 0.68 -20.58 11.80
CA ILE A 354 0.54 -21.85 11.10
C ILE A 354 1.75 -22.71 11.47
N PRO A 355 1.62 -23.64 12.44
CA PRO A 355 2.72 -24.49 12.87
C PRO A 355 3.07 -25.52 11.79
N HIS A 356 4.25 -26.15 11.91
CA HIS A 356 4.76 -27.14 10.96
C HIS A 356 3.74 -28.19 10.51
N GLY A 357 2.99 -28.77 11.47
CA GLY A 357 1.98 -29.78 11.18
C GLY A 357 0.80 -29.30 10.32
N MET A 358 0.61 -27.98 10.19
CA MET A 358 -0.47 -27.34 9.43
C MET A 358 0.00 -26.69 8.13
N VAL A 359 1.32 -26.63 7.87
CA VAL A 359 1.89 -25.99 6.66
C VAL A 359 1.34 -26.61 5.38
N SER A 360 1.27 -27.94 5.29
CA SER A 360 0.73 -28.60 4.09
C SER A 360 -0.72 -28.23 3.86
N ALA A 361 -1.55 -28.28 4.90
CA ALA A 361 -2.96 -27.93 4.82
C ALA A 361 -3.17 -26.46 4.43
N ALA A 362 -2.36 -25.54 4.98
CA ALA A 362 -2.41 -24.12 4.63
C ALA A 362 -2.11 -23.90 3.14
N MET A 363 -1.09 -24.57 2.61
CA MET A 363 -0.75 -24.48 1.18
C MET A 363 -1.84 -25.10 0.30
N ASP A 364 -2.51 -26.16 0.76
CA ASP A 364 -3.65 -26.78 0.06
C ASP A 364 -4.86 -25.82 0.01
N HIS A 365 -5.15 -25.12 1.10
CA HIS A 365 -6.17 -24.07 1.11
C HIS A 365 -5.82 -22.94 0.13
N LEU A 366 -4.57 -22.47 0.13
CA LEU A 366 -4.09 -21.46 -0.80
C LEU A 366 -4.31 -21.90 -2.24
N GLN A 367 -3.87 -23.12 -2.59
CA GLN A 367 -4.04 -23.67 -3.93
C GLN A 367 -5.49 -23.75 -4.40
N ALA A 368 -6.42 -24.02 -3.49
CA ALA A 368 -7.84 -24.16 -3.80
C ALA A 368 -8.55 -22.81 -4.05
N LEU A 369 -8.00 -21.68 -3.58
CA LEU A 369 -8.70 -20.39 -3.56
C LEU A 369 -9.37 -19.99 -4.87
N PRO A 370 -8.75 -20.13 -6.07
CA PRO A 370 -9.41 -19.74 -7.32
C PRO A 370 -10.68 -20.55 -7.64
N ASP A 371 -10.83 -21.74 -7.07
CA ASP A 371 -11.93 -22.66 -7.36
C ASP A 371 -13.00 -22.67 -6.26
N VAL A 372 -12.76 -21.94 -5.16
CA VAL A 372 -13.73 -21.79 -4.06
C VAL A 372 -14.74 -20.70 -4.40
N VAL A 373 -16.02 -20.99 -4.17
CA VAL A 373 -17.06 -19.95 -4.09
C VAL A 373 -16.94 -19.31 -2.71
N PRO A 374 -16.55 -18.03 -2.60
CA PRO A 374 -16.30 -17.43 -1.30
C PRO A 374 -17.61 -17.28 -0.52
N PRO A 375 -17.62 -17.53 0.81
CA PRO A 375 -18.73 -17.17 1.67
C PRO A 375 -19.08 -15.68 1.54
N PRO A 376 -20.32 -15.26 1.83
CA PRO A 376 -20.66 -13.84 1.85
C PRO A 376 -19.84 -13.09 2.92
N HIS A 377 -19.52 -11.83 2.64
CA HIS A 377 -18.90 -10.92 3.62
C HIS A 377 -19.97 -9.96 4.20
N PRO A 378 -19.69 -9.30 5.33
CA PRO A 378 -20.59 -8.28 5.88
C PRO A 378 -20.90 -7.19 4.85
N ASP A 379 -22.19 -6.88 4.67
CA ASP A 379 -22.69 -5.89 3.72
C ASP A 379 -23.37 -4.71 4.43
N GLN A 380 -24.14 -3.90 3.69
CA GLN A 380 -24.87 -2.77 4.26
C GLN A 380 -25.84 -3.19 5.38
N ALA A 381 -26.44 -4.39 5.32
CA ALA A 381 -27.35 -4.84 6.37
C ALA A 381 -26.61 -5.10 7.68
N ALA A 382 -25.36 -5.59 7.61
CA ALA A 382 -24.50 -5.74 8.80
C ALA A 382 -24.14 -4.37 9.40
N LEU A 383 -23.85 -3.36 8.55
CA LEU A 383 -23.62 -1.99 9.00
C LEU A 383 -24.89 -1.40 9.66
N ASP A 384 -26.05 -1.55 9.02
CA ASP A 384 -27.33 -1.06 9.54
C ASP A 384 -27.68 -1.72 10.89
N ALA A 385 -27.42 -3.02 11.04
CA ALA A 385 -27.58 -3.74 12.29
C ALA A 385 -26.65 -3.22 13.39
N ALA A 386 -25.37 -2.97 13.06
CA ALA A 386 -24.40 -2.39 13.99
C ALA A 386 -24.82 -0.97 14.43
N LEU A 387 -25.31 -0.15 13.51
CA LEU A 387 -25.80 1.21 13.78
C LEU A 387 -27.10 1.21 14.60
N ALA A 388 -27.97 0.22 14.42
CA ALA A 388 -29.21 0.06 15.18
C ALA A 388 -28.98 -0.35 16.65
N GLY A 389 -27.75 -0.72 17.03
CA GLY A 389 -27.34 -0.84 18.42
C GLY A 389 -27.79 -2.11 19.14
N ALA A 390 -27.63 -3.29 18.54
CA ALA A 390 -27.80 -4.55 19.28
C ALA A 390 -26.70 -5.59 18.97
N PRO A 391 -26.17 -6.29 20.00
CA PRO A 391 -25.48 -7.55 19.77
C PRO A 391 -26.46 -8.54 19.12
N ALA A 392 -25.96 -9.36 18.20
CA ALA A 392 -26.68 -10.54 17.75
C ALA A 392 -26.84 -11.55 18.91
#